data_AF-A0A6M2AAA2-F1
#
_entry.id   AF-A0A6M2AAA2-F1
#
_cell.length_a   1.000
_cell.length_b   1.000
_cell.length_c   1.000
_cell.angle_alpha   90.00
_cell.angle_beta   90.00
_cell.angle_gamma   90.00
#
_symmetry.space_group_name_H-M   'P 1'
#
loop_
_entity.id
_entity.type
_entity.pdbx_description
1 polymer ?
#
loop_
_entity_poly.entity_id
_entity_poly.type
_entity_poly.pdbx_seq_one_letter_code
_entity_poly.pdbx_strand_id
1 'polypeptide(L)'
;TDRNMHSGDCKIIKVFASHKEILFLSIGALALGSWLVYKDYSSLSRSIERLVKNGNKLEVGEREEVVNSFLDQNWNKLGLPIQCNNENNKKYIRSKLMLILAERLPSVSLQGKKEEIIDPSQEEKKEIIERMLNNFSEYISHSYSRILSDLEKDDELKTLFDIRNNTKIVKIEILGDESHNKGKNPLCIGISLGNGKRLVYKPRSTLPEKLICGSEDSYFYHLRLPTYRVYDKTNENYGYCEFLVNSEKENTFDTIEKLKNLYIEFGKIEKAARAIGLGDIHKENVIISEGRPYLIDTEVVLLPEIEEYQTDLFALNDGGARSSSPECKNHIWLDASLNNDQKNLDEATFKNLLIHDGICDRVVNAIGFRSFLESIEQLTHKEIENFEIEGEQDVHGRLQDLKNRIVLVSTDSLSALIREKIGTAKNNFINDVGKGLEHWGFEVNEDALQQSLAKFEEDLLNHDVPIFYHVPSKGTVYYGEYVIGNIQQS
;
A
#
# COMPACT_ATOMS: atom_id res chain seq x y z
N THR A 1 -75.09 5.68 27.92
CA THR A 1 -74.95 4.29 28.38
C THR A 1 -73.80 3.67 27.61
N ASP A 2 -72.58 4.00 28.05
CA ASP A 2 -71.52 3.05 28.49
C ASP A 2 -70.76 2.43 27.30
N ARG A 3 -69.42 2.33 27.22
CA ARG A 3 -68.25 2.79 27.97
C ARG A 3 -67.03 2.44 27.10
N ASN A 4 -65.98 3.26 27.19
CA ASN A 4 -64.55 2.89 27.03
C ASN A 4 -64.02 2.45 25.65
N MET A 5 -63.49 3.42 24.88
CA MET A 5 -62.21 3.23 24.15
C MET A 5 -61.25 4.34 24.55
N HIS A 6 -60.04 3.93 24.96
CA HIS A 6 -59.00 4.77 25.51
C HIS A 6 -58.49 5.84 24.54
N SER A 7 -58.42 7.06 25.05
CA SER A 7 -57.74 8.22 24.47
C SER A 7 -56.21 8.04 24.53
N GLY A 8 -55.60 7.63 23.42
CA GLY A 8 -54.14 7.56 23.28
C GLY A 8 -53.61 8.08 21.93
N ASP A 9 -54.33 7.84 20.83
CA ASP A 9 -53.72 7.93 19.49
C ASP A 9 -53.96 9.24 18.72
N CYS A 10 -54.60 10.24 19.33
CA CYS A 10 -54.96 11.48 18.62
C CYS A 10 -53.97 12.66 18.84
N LYS A 11 -52.83 12.44 19.51
CA LYS A 11 -51.80 13.48 19.70
C LYS A 11 -50.65 13.44 18.67
N ILE A 12 -50.32 12.28 18.10
CA ILE A 12 -49.22 12.18 17.13
C ILE A 12 -49.61 12.77 15.76
N ILE A 13 -50.87 12.61 15.34
CA ILE A 13 -51.36 13.12 14.05
C ILE A 13 -51.51 14.66 14.04
N LYS A 14 -51.72 15.30 15.20
CA LYS A 14 -51.74 16.78 15.31
C LYS A 14 -50.36 17.43 15.30
N VAL A 15 -49.29 16.71 15.64
CA VAL A 15 -47.90 17.22 15.58
C VAL A 15 -47.39 17.30 14.14
N PHE A 16 -47.84 16.40 13.25
CA PHE A 16 -47.48 16.45 11.83
C PHE A 16 -48.24 17.53 11.03
N ALA A 17 -49.42 17.95 11.49
CA ALA A 17 -50.17 19.04 10.85
C ALA A 17 -49.58 20.44 11.11
N SER A 18 -48.88 20.64 12.23
CA SER A 18 -48.25 21.92 12.61
C SER A 18 -46.82 22.11 12.07
N HIS A 19 -46.28 21.13 11.35
CA HIS A 19 -44.89 21.15 10.86
C HIS A 19 -44.78 20.89 9.35
N LYS A 20 -45.82 21.22 8.58
CA LYS A 20 -45.78 21.20 7.11
C LYS A 20 -44.61 22.03 6.56
N GLU A 21 -44.29 23.14 7.20
CA GLU A 21 -43.14 23.98 6.82
C GLU A 21 -41.80 23.30 7.07
N ILE A 22 -41.63 22.56 8.17
CA ILE A 22 -40.40 21.81 8.46
C ILE A 22 -40.25 20.63 7.49
N LEU A 23 -41.34 19.93 7.18
CA LEU A 23 -41.33 18.86 6.18
C LEU A 23 -41.04 19.40 4.76
N PHE A 24 -41.64 20.53 4.37
CA PHE A 24 -41.35 21.21 3.09
C PHE A 24 -39.94 21.77 3.02
N LEU A 25 -39.39 22.29 4.12
CA LEU A 25 -38.00 22.74 4.20
C LEU A 25 -37.03 21.56 4.16
N SER A 26 -37.39 20.41 4.74
CA SER A 26 -36.56 19.19 4.73
C SER A 26 -36.57 18.53 3.35
N ILE A 27 -37.74 18.39 2.73
CA ILE A 27 -37.89 17.89 1.35
C ILE A 27 -37.29 18.89 0.36
N GLY A 28 -37.48 20.18 0.60
CA GLY A 28 -36.89 21.26 -0.19
C GLY A 28 -35.37 21.27 -0.08
N ALA A 29 -34.79 21.11 1.10
CA ALA A 29 -33.34 21.01 1.31
C ALA A 29 -32.76 19.72 0.73
N LEU A 30 -33.48 18.59 0.83
CA LEU A 30 -33.11 17.35 0.16
C LEU A 30 -33.18 17.48 -1.35
N ALA A 31 -34.24 18.09 -1.91
CA ALA A 31 -34.39 18.31 -3.34
C ALA A 31 -33.39 19.34 -3.87
N LEU A 32 -33.10 20.41 -3.13
CA LEU A 32 -32.09 21.41 -3.48
C LEU A 32 -30.68 20.82 -3.35
N GLY A 33 -30.42 20.02 -2.32
CA GLY A 33 -29.18 19.28 -2.12
C GLY A 33 -28.95 18.28 -3.24
N SER A 34 -29.94 17.44 -3.54
CA SER A 34 -29.92 16.51 -4.68
C SER A 34 -29.80 17.24 -6.02
N TRP A 35 -30.45 18.39 -6.21
CA TRP A 35 -30.34 19.19 -7.42
C TRP A 35 -28.97 19.86 -7.57
N LEU A 36 -28.37 20.35 -6.48
CA LEU A 36 -27.02 20.91 -6.48
C LEU A 36 -25.98 19.81 -6.74
N VAL A 37 -26.09 18.67 -6.07
CA VAL A 37 -25.25 17.48 -6.33
C VAL A 37 -25.42 17.01 -7.79
N TYR A 38 -26.65 16.95 -8.31
CA TYR A 38 -26.92 16.59 -9.71
C TYR A 38 -26.36 17.62 -10.70
N LYS A 39 -26.46 18.92 -10.39
CA LYS A 39 -25.93 19.99 -11.25
C LYS A 39 -24.40 19.95 -11.28
N ASP A 40 -23.76 19.75 -10.14
CA ASP A 40 -22.30 19.63 -10.04
C ASP A 40 -21.80 18.35 -10.71
N TYR A 41 -22.50 17.22 -10.54
CA TYR A 41 -22.22 15.96 -11.23
C TYR A 41 -22.35 16.11 -12.76
N SER A 42 -23.45 16.71 -13.24
CA SER A 42 -23.65 16.96 -14.68
C SER A 42 -22.59 17.89 -15.28
N SER A 43 -22.00 18.76 -14.47
CA SER A 43 -20.91 19.64 -14.90
C SER A 43 -19.57 18.91 -14.90
N LEU A 44 -19.31 18.06 -13.92
CA LEU A 44 -18.10 17.24 -13.85
C LEU A 44 -18.06 16.25 -15.02
N SER A 45 -19.17 15.54 -15.25
CA SER A 45 -19.34 14.59 -16.36
C SER A 45 -19.05 15.26 -17.73
N ARG A 46 -19.59 16.46 -17.97
CA ARG A 46 -19.27 17.27 -19.19
C ARG A 46 -17.82 17.73 -19.26
N SER A 47 -17.13 17.92 -18.14
CA SER A 47 -15.70 18.22 -18.12
C SER A 47 -14.89 16.97 -18.44
N ILE A 48 -15.31 15.79 -17.98
CA ILE A 48 -14.69 14.50 -18.29
C ILE A 48 -14.86 14.19 -19.78
N GLU A 49 -16.06 14.37 -20.35
CA GLU A 49 -16.28 14.23 -21.80
C GLU A 49 -15.31 15.08 -22.63
N ARG A 50 -15.07 16.34 -22.20
CA ARG A 50 -14.10 17.23 -22.86
C ARG A 50 -12.67 16.74 -22.65
N LEU A 51 -12.33 16.26 -21.46
CA LEU A 51 -11.03 15.68 -21.14
C LEU A 51 -10.72 14.49 -22.05
N VAL A 52 -11.64 13.52 -22.17
CA VAL A 52 -11.48 12.33 -23.02
C VAL A 52 -11.38 12.72 -24.50
N LYS A 53 -12.28 13.60 -24.99
CA LYS A 53 -12.30 14.03 -26.38
C LYS A 53 -11.00 14.73 -26.81
N ASN A 54 -10.41 15.53 -25.91
CA ASN A 54 -9.20 16.27 -26.18
C ASN A 54 -7.94 15.42 -25.96
N GLY A 55 -7.93 14.57 -24.91
CA GLY A 55 -6.78 13.75 -24.51
C GLY A 55 -6.28 12.80 -25.60
N ASN A 56 -7.19 12.25 -26.41
CA ASN A 56 -6.88 11.33 -27.51
C ASN A 56 -5.99 11.93 -28.62
N LYS A 57 -5.77 13.26 -28.65
CA LYS A 57 -5.02 13.95 -29.70
C LYS A 57 -3.68 14.54 -29.24
N LEU A 58 -3.33 14.35 -27.97
CA LEU A 58 -2.23 15.06 -27.31
C LEU A 58 -1.00 14.16 -27.14
N GLU A 59 0.19 14.77 -27.21
CA GLU A 59 1.44 14.16 -26.77
C GLU A 59 1.50 14.06 -25.22
N VAL A 60 2.41 13.25 -24.67
CA VAL A 60 2.47 12.97 -23.22
C VAL A 60 2.57 14.25 -22.38
N GLY A 61 3.46 15.19 -22.74
CA GLY A 61 3.62 16.45 -21.99
C GLY A 61 2.39 17.38 -22.06
N GLU A 62 1.68 17.36 -23.19
CA GLU A 62 0.45 18.15 -23.36
C GLU A 62 -0.74 17.56 -22.56
N ARG A 63 -0.74 16.24 -22.33
CA ARG A 63 -1.76 15.57 -21.50
C ARG A 63 -1.67 16.02 -20.05
N GLU A 64 -0.47 16.12 -19.52
CA GLU A 64 -0.27 16.57 -18.13
C GLU A 64 -0.82 17.99 -17.94
N GLU A 65 -0.62 18.88 -18.90
CA GLU A 65 -1.17 20.23 -18.82
C GLU A 65 -2.71 20.24 -18.86
N VAL A 66 -3.30 19.41 -19.72
CA VAL A 66 -4.77 19.31 -19.85
C VAL A 66 -5.43 18.66 -18.64
N VAL A 67 -4.87 17.59 -18.07
CA VAL A 67 -5.39 17.01 -16.82
C VAL A 67 -5.22 18.00 -15.67
N ASN A 68 -4.10 18.73 -15.60
CA ASN A 68 -3.89 19.74 -14.58
C ASN A 68 -4.98 20.83 -14.66
N SER A 69 -5.24 21.33 -15.87
CA SER A 69 -6.30 22.31 -16.11
C SER A 69 -7.68 21.75 -15.73
N PHE A 70 -7.95 20.47 -16.03
CA PHE A 70 -9.18 19.80 -15.62
C PHE A 70 -9.32 19.73 -14.09
N LEU A 71 -8.28 19.32 -13.38
CA LEU A 71 -8.28 19.23 -11.92
C LEU A 71 -8.46 20.61 -11.28
N ASP A 72 -7.83 21.66 -11.82
CA ASP A 72 -8.04 23.03 -11.33
C ASP A 72 -9.48 23.50 -11.46
N GLN A 73 -10.11 23.24 -12.61
CA GLN A 73 -11.47 23.69 -12.89
C GLN A 73 -12.54 22.90 -12.13
N ASN A 74 -12.22 21.67 -11.71
CA ASN A 74 -13.19 20.73 -11.16
C ASN A 74 -12.85 20.25 -9.73
N TRP A 75 -11.78 20.74 -9.10
CA TRP A 75 -11.34 20.33 -7.77
C TRP A 75 -12.48 20.28 -6.74
N ASN A 76 -13.23 21.38 -6.63
CA ASN A 76 -14.33 21.51 -5.67
C ASN A 76 -15.54 20.60 -6.00
N LYS A 77 -15.61 20.06 -7.23
CA LYS A 77 -16.67 19.16 -7.68
C LYS A 77 -16.34 17.69 -7.43
N LEU A 78 -15.08 17.38 -7.07
CA LEU A 78 -14.67 16.01 -6.75
C LEU A 78 -15.27 15.51 -5.43
N GLY A 79 -15.87 16.39 -4.61
CA GLY A 79 -16.47 15.99 -3.32
C GLY A 79 -15.44 15.69 -2.22
N LEU A 80 -14.17 16.06 -2.42
CA LEU A 80 -13.12 15.89 -1.41
C LEU A 80 -13.40 16.73 -0.15
N PRO A 81 -12.99 16.28 1.05
CA PRO A 81 -13.17 17.04 2.28
C PRO A 81 -12.59 18.45 2.17
N ILE A 82 -13.30 19.46 2.68
CA ILE A 82 -12.90 20.88 2.60
C ILE A 82 -11.49 21.09 3.20
N GLN A 83 -11.12 20.29 4.19
CA GLN A 83 -9.81 20.35 4.87
C GLN A 83 -8.66 19.79 4.02
N CYS A 84 -8.96 19.06 2.94
CA CYS A 84 -8.00 18.70 1.90
C CYS A 84 -7.70 19.86 0.94
N ASN A 85 -8.40 21.00 1.04
CA ASN A 85 -8.20 22.17 0.17
C ASN A 85 -7.05 23.08 0.61
N ASN A 86 -6.27 22.73 1.63
CA ASN A 86 -5.01 23.43 1.84
C ASN A 86 -4.06 23.15 0.65
N GLU A 87 -3.26 24.14 0.25
CA GLU A 87 -2.45 24.06 -0.99
C GLU A 87 -1.49 22.86 -0.99
N ASN A 88 -0.98 22.47 0.18
CA ASN A 88 -0.08 21.31 0.30
C ASN A 88 -0.82 20.00 0.02
N ASN A 89 -1.95 19.74 0.65
CA ASN A 89 -2.78 18.56 0.43
C ASN A 89 -3.29 18.50 -1.00
N LYS A 90 -3.75 19.66 -1.52
CA LYS A 90 -4.16 19.79 -2.91
C LYS A 90 -3.05 19.37 -3.85
N LYS A 91 -1.81 19.81 -3.63
CA LYS A 91 -0.65 19.43 -4.45
C LYS A 91 -0.43 17.91 -4.51
N TYR A 92 -0.41 17.22 -3.36
CA TYR A 92 -0.15 15.77 -3.32
C TYR A 92 -1.28 14.94 -3.91
N ILE A 93 -2.52 15.21 -3.50
CA ILE A 93 -3.70 14.53 -4.02
C ILE A 93 -3.83 14.77 -5.53
N ARG A 94 -3.57 16.00 -5.98
CA ARG A 94 -3.54 16.34 -7.40
C ARG A 94 -2.46 15.56 -8.14
N SER A 95 -1.24 15.48 -7.62
CA SER A 95 -0.15 14.74 -8.28
C SER A 95 -0.51 13.27 -8.52
N LYS A 96 -1.22 12.62 -7.57
CA LYS A 96 -1.66 11.24 -7.79
C LYS A 96 -2.81 11.13 -8.78
N LEU A 97 -3.84 11.96 -8.65
CA LEU A 97 -4.93 12.02 -9.63
C LEU A 97 -4.42 12.34 -11.04
N MET A 98 -3.40 13.19 -11.14
CA MET A 98 -2.71 13.51 -12.38
C MET A 98 -2.13 12.27 -13.04
N LEU A 99 -1.30 11.51 -12.32
CA LEU A 99 -0.68 10.29 -12.84
C LEU A 99 -1.76 9.29 -13.30
N ILE A 100 -2.72 9.02 -12.41
CA ILE A 100 -3.81 8.08 -12.65
C ILE A 100 -4.63 8.47 -13.90
N LEU A 101 -4.99 9.75 -14.04
CA LEU A 101 -5.78 10.22 -15.19
C LEU A 101 -4.93 10.33 -16.46
N ALA A 102 -3.66 10.72 -16.36
CA ALA A 102 -2.75 10.85 -17.50
C ALA A 102 -2.38 9.48 -18.09
N GLU A 103 -2.32 8.42 -17.27
CA GLU A 103 -2.17 7.03 -17.71
C GLU A 103 -3.45 6.45 -18.34
N ARG A 104 -4.61 7.07 -18.09
CA ARG A 104 -5.93 6.59 -18.58
C ARG A 104 -6.52 7.39 -19.72
N LEU A 105 -6.11 8.64 -19.91
CA LEU A 105 -6.38 9.38 -21.14
C LEU A 105 -5.85 8.68 -22.41
N PRO A 106 -4.85 7.77 -22.32
CA PRO A 106 -4.43 6.92 -23.41
C PRO A 106 -4.47 5.42 -23.04
N SER A 107 -5.39 4.68 -23.66
CA SER A 107 -5.21 3.30 -24.12
C SER A 107 -6.24 3.08 -25.24
N VAL A 108 -5.95 2.62 -26.47
CA VAL A 108 -4.80 1.82 -26.96
C VAL A 108 -4.40 2.21 -28.40
N SER A 109 -3.14 2.59 -28.61
CA SER A 109 -2.38 2.37 -29.85
C SER A 109 -0.90 2.27 -29.42
N LEU A 110 -0.52 1.10 -28.90
CA LEU A 110 0.89 0.78 -28.83
C LEU A 110 1.37 0.50 -30.25
N GLN A 111 2.30 1.32 -30.70
CA GLN A 111 2.96 1.16 -31.98
C GLN A 111 3.50 -0.27 -32.13
N GLY A 112 3.14 -0.92 -33.24
CA GLY A 112 3.94 -2.01 -33.78
C GLY A 112 3.41 -3.43 -33.58
N LYS A 113 2.16 -3.71 -33.96
CA LYS A 113 1.76 -4.95 -34.67
C LYS A 113 0.33 -4.79 -35.20
N LYS A 114 0.12 -5.13 -36.48
CA LYS A 114 -1.13 -4.99 -37.25
C LYS A 114 -2.22 -5.96 -36.78
N GLU A 115 -2.65 -5.88 -35.53
CA GLU A 115 -3.88 -6.55 -35.09
C GLU A 115 -4.86 -5.51 -34.60
N GLU A 116 -6.02 -5.44 -35.26
CA GLU A 116 -7.08 -4.44 -35.06
C GLU A 116 -7.30 -4.14 -33.56
N ILE A 117 -6.89 -2.94 -33.16
CA ILE A 117 -7.08 -2.42 -31.83
C ILE A 117 -8.46 -1.79 -31.78
N ILE A 118 -9.39 -2.40 -31.05
CA ILE A 118 -10.64 -1.74 -30.68
C ILE A 118 -10.28 -0.79 -29.54
N ASP A 119 -10.09 0.49 -29.86
CA ASP A 119 -9.97 1.56 -28.86
C ASP A 119 -11.26 1.57 -28.03
N PRO A 120 -11.20 1.60 -26.67
CA PRO A 120 -12.39 1.78 -25.86
C PRO A 120 -13.14 3.00 -26.38
N SER A 121 -14.45 2.87 -26.52
CA SER A 121 -15.31 3.96 -26.94
C SER A 121 -15.12 5.17 -26.00
N GLN A 122 -15.41 6.37 -26.51
CA GLN A 122 -15.37 7.58 -25.69
C GLN A 122 -16.24 7.45 -24.42
N GLU A 123 -17.34 6.71 -24.51
CA GLU A 123 -18.25 6.47 -23.39
C GLU A 123 -17.63 5.55 -22.33
N GLU A 124 -16.97 4.46 -22.74
CA GLU A 124 -16.26 3.56 -21.81
C GLU A 124 -15.11 4.29 -21.09
N LYS A 125 -14.34 5.12 -21.80
CA LYS A 125 -13.27 5.93 -21.18
C LYS A 125 -13.82 6.91 -20.15
N LYS A 126 -14.95 7.54 -20.47
CA LYS A 126 -15.65 8.45 -19.55
C LYS A 126 -16.13 7.69 -18.31
N GLU A 127 -16.76 6.54 -18.47
CA GLU A 127 -17.26 5.71 -17.37
C GLU A 127 -16.12 5.29 -16.43
N ILE A 128 -14.99 4.84 -16.98
CA ILE A 128 -13.80 4.47 -16.20
C ILE A 128 -13.31 5.67 -15.38
N ILE A 129 -13.13 6.84 -16.01
CA ILE A 129 -12.66 8.04 -15.31
C ILE A 129 -13.66 8.49 -14.22
N GLU A 130 -14.96 8.49 -14.50
CA GLU A 130 -15.99 8.82 -13.52
C GLU A 130 -15.94 7.87 -12.32
N ARG A 131 -15.86 6.56 -12.58
CA ARG A 131 -15.78 5.53 -11.54
C ARG A 131 -14.53 5.69 -10.67
N MET A 132 -13.37 5.90 -11.28
CA MET A 132 -12.11 6.08 -10.55
C MET A 132 -12.12 7.31 -9.67
N LEU A 133 -12.62 8.45 -10.18
CA LEU A 133 -12.75 9.68 -9.41
C LEU A 133 -13.71 9.53 -8.23
N ASN A 134 -14.84 8.84 -8.44
CA ASN A 134 -15.80 8.56 -7.39
C ASN A 134 -15.21 7.67 -6.29
N ASN A 135 -14.59 6.54 -6.66
CA ASN A 135 -13.95 5.63 -5.72
C ASN A 135 -12.85 6.33 -4.91
N PHE A 136 -12.00 7.10 -5.58
CA PHE A 136 -10.92 7.84 -4.93
C PHE A 136 -11.47 8.88 -3.95
N SER A 137 -12.50 9.62 -4.34
CA SER A 137 -13.12 10.64 -3.47
C SER A 137 -13.79 10.02 -2.24
N GLU A 138 -14.51 8.92 -2.44
CA GLU A 138 -15.11 8.16 -1.36
C GLU A 138 -14.03 7.62 -0.41
N TYR A 139 -12.96 7.06 -0.97
CA TYR A 139 -11.82 6.54 -0.21
C TYR A 139 -11.17 7.60 0.68
N ILE A 140 -10.83 8.76 0.11
CA ILE A 140 -10.19 9.86 0.86
C ILE A 140 -11.14 10.41 1.92
N SER A 141 -12.42 10.59 1.59
CA SER A 141 -13.42 11.13 2.53
C SER A 141 -13.63 10.19 3.72
N HIS A 142 -13.77 8.89 3.45
CA HIS A 142 -13.95 7.87 4.47
C HIS A 142 -12.73 7.73 5.37
N SER A 143 -11.54 7.66 4.77
CA SER A 143 -10.28 7.56 5.52
C SER A 143 -10.06 8.81 6.38
N TYR A 144 -10.32 10.00 5.85
CA TYR A 144 -10.23 11.24 6.62
C TYR A 144 -11.15 11.24 7.84
N SER A 145 -12.42 10.84 7.66
CA SER A 145 -13.38 10.76 8.75
C SER A 145 -12.96 9.75 9.83
N ARG A 146 -12.44 8.59 9.43
CA ARG A 146 -11.92 7.58 10.35
C ARG A 146 -10.73 8.10 11.14
N ILE A 147 -9.72 8.63 10.46
CA ILE A 147 -8.50 9.14 11.07
C ILE A 147 -8.85 10.25 12.07
N LEU A 148 -9.75 11.18 11.72
CA LEU A 148 -10.21 12.20 12.67
C LEU A 148 -10.88 11.60 13.91
N SER A 149 -11.78 10.63 13.72
CA SER A 149 -12.46 9.98 14.84
C SER A 149 -11.48 9.24 15.75
N ASP A 150 -10.48 8.58 15.18
CA ASP A 150 -9.47 7.85 15.95
C ASP A 150 -8.56 8.81 16.72
N LEU A 151 -8.07 9.87 16.08
CA LEU A 151 -7.27 10.90 16.74
C LEU A 151 -8.01 11.62 17.88
N GLU A 152 -9.35 11.65 17.83
CA GLU A 152 -10.20 12.25 18.87
C GLU A 152 -10.50 11.26 20.01
N LYS A 153 -10.85 10.01 19.68
CA LYS A 153 -11.52 9.09 20.62
C LYS A 153 -10.71 7.84 21.00
N ASP A 154 -9.67 7.50 20.26
CA ASP A 154 -8.91 6.26 20.48
C ASP A 154 -7.70 6.52 21.40
N ASP A 155 -7.89 6.31 22.70
CA ASP A 155 -6.85 6.58 23.71
C ASP A 155 -5.67 5.59 23.63
N GLU A 156 -5.87 4.37 23.11
CA GLU A 156 -4.79 3.40 22.92
C GLU A 156 -3.85 3.88 21.80
N LEU A 157 -4.42 4.24 20.63
CA LEU A 157 -3.67 4.86 19.52
C LEU A 157 -2.90 6.08 20.01
N LYS A 158 -3.58 6.97 20.74
CA LYS A 158 -2.98 8.21 21.21
C LYS A 158 -1.84 7.96 22.19
N THR A 159 -1.97 6.97 23.06
CA THR A 159 -0.93 6.59 24.00
C THR A 159 0.28 6.02 23.26
N LEU A 160 0.06 5.05 22.37
CA LEU A 160 1.13 4.38 21.62
C LEU A 160 1.97 5.39 20.82
N PHE A 161 1.32 6.30 20.08
CA PHE A 161 2.01 7.27 19.23
C PHE A 161 2.33 8.61 19.92
N ASP A 162 2.02 8.75 21.21
CA ASP A 162 2.16 9.99 21.98
C ASP A 162 1.49 11.18 21.24
N ILE A 163 0.20 11.01 20.96
CA ILE A 163 -0.68 11.98 20.30
C ILE A 163 -1.43 12.78 21.36
N ARG A 164 -1.30 14.10 21.30
CA ARG A 164 -1.95 15.01 22.25
C ARG A 164 -3.40 15.27 21.87
N ASN A 165 -4.22 15.62 22.86
CA ASN A 165 -5.57 16.12 22.64
C ASN A 165 -5.56 17.38 21.74
N ASN A 166 -6.63 17.57 20.97
CA ASN A 166 -6.78 18.67 20.00
C ASN A 166 -5.75 18.65 18.84
N THR A 167 -5.10 17.51 18.60
CA THR A 167 -4.26 17.31 17.42
C THR A 167 -5.11 17.44 16.15
N LYS A 168 -4.60 18.19 15.16
CA LYS A 168 -5.24 18.35 13.85
C LYS A 168 -4.39 17.70 12.78
N ILE A 169 -5.07 17.16 11.77
CA ILE A 169 -4.44 16.74 10.51
C ILE A 169 -4.02 18.01 9.75
N VAL A 170 -2.73 18.14 9.46
CA VAL A 170 -2.17 19.27 8.69
C VAL A 170 -1.75 18.87 7.30
N LYS A 171 -1.41 17.60 7.10
CA LYS A 171 -0.96 17.06 5.82
C LYS A 171 -1.51 15.65 5.59
N ILE A 172 -1.89 15.35 4.36
CA ILE A 172 -2.18 14.00 3.87
C ILE A 172 -1.40 13.79 2.58
N GLU A 173 -0.64 12.72 2.53
CA GLU A 173 0.15 12.30 1.39
C GLU A 173 -0.19 10.85 1.08
N ILE A 174 -0.44 10.55 -0.19
CA ILE A 174 -0.74 9.21 -0.65
C ILE A 174 0.59 8.49 -0.88
N LEU A 175 0.72 7.30 -0.34
CA LEU A 175 1.92 6.46 -0.47
C LEU A 175 1.66 5.32 -1.47
N GLY A 176 2.74 4.87 -2.09
CA GLY A 176 2.71 3.82 -3.10
C GLY A 176 2.24 4.34 -4.45
N ASP A 177 2.64 3.65 -5.51
CA ASP A 177 2.28 4.04 -6.86
C ASP A 177 0.98 3.44 -7.37
N GLU A 178 0.54 2.36 -6.74
CA GLU A 178 -0.53 1.51 -7.18
C GLU A 178 -1.65 1.45 -6.16
N SER A 179 -2.89 1.38 -6.64
CA SER A 179 -4.04 1.22 -5.79
C SER A 179 -4.53 -0.21 -5.77
N HIS A 180 -5.31 -0.51 -4.73
CA HIS A 180 -6.00 -1.79 -4.60
C HIS A 180 -7.42 -1.58 -4.07
N ASN A 181 -8.31 -2.54 -4.29
CA ASN A 181 -9.61 -2.63 -3.62
C ASN A 181 -10.42 -1.31 -3.64
N LYS A 182 -10.64 -0.78 -4.85
CA LYS A 182 -11.32 0.47 -5.18
C LYS A 182 -10.49 1.71 -4.91
N GLY A 183 -9.25 1.77 -5.39
CA GLY A 183 -8.45 2.99 -5.34
C GLY A 183 -7.77 3.25 -3.99
N LYS A 184 -7.64 2.24 -3.12
CA LYS A 184 -7.06 2.40 -1.78
C LYS A 184 -5.53 2.33 -1.84
N ASN A 185 -4.91 3.26 -1.11
CA ASN A 185 -3.46 3.40 -0.94
C ASN A 185 -3.14 3.73 0.52
N PRO A 186 -2.01 3.29 1.10
CA PRO A 186 -1.58 3.81 2.39
C PRO A 186 -1.46 5.35 2.37
N LEU A 187 -1.75 6.01 3.49
CA LEU A 187 -1.72 7.47 3.62
C LEU A 187 -0.71 7.87 4.70
N CYS A 188 0.21 8.78 4.38
CA CYS A 188 1.04 9.47 5.36
C CYS A 188 0.31 10.72 5.86
N ILE A 189 0.07 10.76 7.18
CA ILE A 189 -0.69 11.80 7.86
C ILE A 189 0.26 12.63 8.71
N GLY A 190 0.39 13.92 8.38
CA GLY A 190 1.09 14.90 9.23
C GLY A 190 0.15 15.54 10.24
N ILE A 191 0.60 15.68 11.49
CA ILE A 191 -0.21 16.20 12.60
C ILE A 191 0.38 17.44 13.30
N SER A 192 -0.47 18.37 13.75
CA SER A 192 -0.09 19.75 14.14
C SER A 192 0.68 19.93 15.45
N LEU A 193 0.61 18.99 16.41
CA LEU A 193 1.03 19.24 17.80
C LEU A 193 2.11 18.27 18.33
N GLY A 194 2.76 17.52 17.45
CA GLY A 194 3.79 16.54 17.80
C GLY A 194 5.14 16.81 17.13
N ASN A 195 5.65 18.04 17.10
CA ASN A 195 6.95 18.35 16.47
C ASN A 195 7.08 17.89 14.98
N GLY A 196 5.96 17.82 14.24
CA GLY A 196 5.97 17.29 12.87
C GLY A 196 5.90 15.76 12.78
N LYS A 197 5.45 15.07 13.83
CA LYS A 197 5.10 13.64 13.82
C LYS A 197 4.21 13.31 12.61
N ARG A 198 4.51 12.15 12.03
CA ARG A 198 3.79 11.57 10.91
C ARG A 198 3.35 10.15 11.29
N LEU A 199 2.19 9.75 10.80
CA LEU A 199 1.66 8.40 10.92
C LEU A 199 1.37 7.86 9.54
N VAL A 200 1.53 6.55 9.34
CA VAL A 200 1.09 5.88 8.12
C VAL A 200 -0.21 5.15 8.42
N TYR A 201 -1.31 5.62 7.87
CA TYR A 201 -2.59 4.92 7.87
C TYR A 201 -2.59 3.88 6.75
N LYS A 202 -2.84 2.61 7.09
CA LYS A 202 -2.99 1.52 6.13
C LYS A 202 -4.47 1.11 6.10
N PRO A 203 -5.16 1.19 4.94
CA PRO A 203 -6.59 0.85 4.83
C PRO A 203 -6.83 -0.68 4.75
N ARG A 204 -6.06 -1.43 5.53
CA ARG A 204 -6.03 -2.88 5.67
C ARG A 204 -5.46 -3.24 7.05
N SER A 205 -5.77 -4.43 7.54
CA SER A 205 -5.19 -4.95 8.79
C SER A 205 -3.67 -4.78 8.81
N THR A 206 -3.15 -4.27 9.91
CA THR A 206 -1.71 -4.23 10.21
C THR A 206 -1.34 -5.29 11.24
N LEU A 207 -2.23 -6.24 11.52
CA LEU A 207 -1.99 -7.30 12.49
C LEU A 207 -0.70 -8.10 12.19
N PRO A 208 -0.44 -8.59 10.96
CA PRO A 208 0.84 -9.25 10.67
C PRO A 208 2.05 -8.37 11.04
N GLU A 209 2.02 -7.10 10.65
CA GLU A 209 3.06 -6.13 10.94
C GLU A 209 3.22 -5.84 12.43
N LYS A 210 2.12 -5.80 13.18
CA LYS A 210 2.13 -5.66 14.64
C LYS A 210 2.77 -6.88 15.31
N LEU A 211 2.43 -8.09 14.88
CA LEU A 211 2.96 -9.33 15.46
C LEU A 211 4.43 -9.56 15.12
N ILE A 212 4.87 -9.11 13.95
CA ILE A 212 6.23 -9.36 13.47
C ILE A 212 7.16 -8.23 13.90
N CYS A 213 6.81 -6.97 13.67
CA CYS A 213 7.71 -5.81 13.80
C CYS A 213 7.29 -4.80 14.88
N GLY A 214 6.18 -5.02 15.59
CA GLY A 214 5.65 -4.12 16.60
C GLY A 214 6.62 -3.84 17.75
N SER A 215 6.52 -2.65 18.36
CA SER A 215 7.44 -2.20 19.42
C SER A 215 7.30 -2.93 20.76
N GLU A 216 6.25 -3.72 20.94
CA GLU A 216 5.96 -4.45 22.17
C GLU A 216 5.47 -5.86 21.84
N ASP A 217 6.06 -6.86 22.48
CA ASP A 217 5.64 -8.28 22.42
C ASP A 217 5.49 -8.84 20.99
N SER A 218 6.32 -8.35 20.06
CA SER A 218 6.40 -8.86 18.69
C SER A 218 7.52 -9.88 18.53
N TYR A 219 7.46 -10.64 17.45
CA TYR A 219 8.51 -11.59 17.08
C TYR A 219 9.90 -10.91 17.01
N PHE A 220 10.01 -9.76 16.34
CA PHE A 220 11.28 -9.02 16.24
C PHE A 220 11.71 -8.43 17.58
N TYR A 221 10.76 -8.03 18.44
CA TYR A 221 11.07 -7.55 19.79
C TYR A 221 11.78 -8.63 20.60
N HIS A 222 11.26 -9.86 20.60
CA HIS A 222 11.85 -10.99 21.32
C HIS A 222 13.23 -11.38 20.75
N LEU A 223 13.44 -11.19 19.46
CA LEU A 223 14.73 -11.37 18.77
C LEU A 223 15.71 -10.20 18.91
N ARG A 224 15.32 -9.11 19.59
CA ARG A 224 16.09 -7.85 19.69
C ARG A 224 16.42 -7.23 18.31
N LEU A 225 15.57 -7.49 17.33
CA LEU A 225 15.62 -6.88 16.01
C LEU A 225 14.99 -5.48 16.03
N PRO A 226 15.19 -4.66 14.98
CA PRO A 226 14.53 -3.36 14.88
C PRO A 226 13.00 -3.50 14.89
N THR A 227 12.34 -2.70 15.74
CA THR A 227 10.88 -2.69 15.91
C THR A 227 10.37 -1.26 15.99
N TYR A 228 9.14 -1.03 15.56
CA TYR A 228 8.51 0.30 15.57
C TYR A 228 7.04 0.22 15.98
N ARG A 229 6.42 1.36 16.24
CA ARG A 229 5.05 1.37 16.74
C ARG A 229 4.08 1.01 15.62
N VAL A 230 3.28 -0.04 15.87
CA VAL A 230 2.25 -0.52 14.97
C VAL A 230 0.96 -0.72 15.76
N TYR A 231 -0.13 -0.14 15.25
CA TYR A 231 -1.46 -0.26 15.82
C TYR A 231 -2.39 -0.89 14.80
N ASP A 232 -3.04 -1.98 15.18
CA ASP A 232 -4.01 -2.68 14.35
C ASP A 232 -5.41 -2.48 14.93
N LYS A 233 -6.36 -2.06 14.10
CA LYS A 233 -7.77 -1.94 14.44
C LYS A 233 -8.49 -3.19 13.95
N THR A 234 -8.21 -4.33 14.59
CA THR A 234 -8.55 -5.68 14.08
C THR A 234 -10.00 -5.81 13.63
N ASN A 235 -10.95 -5.25 14.39
CA ASN A 235 -12.39 -5.35 14.09
C ASN A 235 -12.85 -4.48 12.90
N GLU A 236 -12.02 -3.56 12.43
CA GLU A 236 -12.36 -2.63 11.35
C GLU A 236 -11.48 -2.78 10.10
N ASN A 237 -10.50 -3.70 10.14
CA ASN A 237 -9.59 -4.04 9.04
C ASN A 237 -8.83 -2.83 8.48
N TYR A 238 -8.21 -2.06 9.37
CA TYR A 238 -7.25 -1.00 9.05
C TYR A 238 -6.28 -0.81 10.23
N GLY A 239 -5.20 -0.05 10.04
CA GLY A 239 -4.27 0.24 11.12
C GLY A 239 -3.38 1.45 10.87
N TYR A 240 -2.48 1.71 11.82
CA TYR A 240 -1.53 2.80 11.78
C TYR A 240 -0.12 2.31 12.10
N CYS A 241 0.86 2.85 11.41
CA CYS A 241 2.28 2.62 11.67
C CYS A 241 3.00 3.94 11.97
N GLU A 242 4.08 3.85 12.73
CA GLU A 242 5.03 4.93 12.90
C GLU A 242 5.66 5.28 11.55
N PHE A 243 5.78 6.59 11.28
CA PHE A 243 6.55 7.03 10.12
C PHE A 243 8.04 6.98 10.45
N LEU A 244 8.74 6.01 9.87
CA LEU A 244 10.19 5.89 9.96
C LEU A 244 10.88 6.88 9.01
N VAL A 245 11.94 7.53 9.48
CA VAL A 245 12.66 8.56 8.73
C VAL A 245 14.01 8.00 8.28
N ASN A 246 14.24 8.00 6.96
CA ASN A 246 15.56 7.84 6.40
C ASN A 246 16.18 9.23 6.18
N SER A 247 17.10 9.63 7.06
CA SER A 247 17.75 10.95 6.98
C SER A 247 19.27 10.81 6.95
N GLU A 248 19.93 11.69 6.20
CA GLU A 248 21.39 11.74 6.12
C GLU A 248 22.04 11.83 7.49
N LYS A 249 21.51 12.71 8.34
CA LYS A 249 22.03 12.93 9.68
C LYS A 249 22.02 11.66 10.54
N GLU A 250 20.96 10.87 10.49
CA GLU A 250 20.79 9.69 11.35
C GLU A 250 21.41 8.43 10.75
N ASN A 251 21.57 8.40 9.42
CA ASN A 251 22.03 7.23 8.68
C ASN A 251 23.37 7.48 7.97
N THR A 252 24.17 8.43 8.49
CA THR A 252 25.58 8.58 8.14
C THR A 252 26.42 7.64 9.00
N PHE A 253 27.12 6.71 8.34
CA PHE A 253 28.05 5.80 8.98
C PHE A 253 29.46 6.40 8.93
N ASP A 254 30.15 6.42 10.06
CA ASP A 254 31.49 7.01 10.24
C ASP A 254 32.58 5.96 10.51
N THR A 255 32.20 4.69 10.65
CA THR A 255 33.09 3.59 10.96
C THR A 255 32.64 2.31 10.26
N ILE A 256 33.61 1.48 9.86
CA ILE A 256 33.36 0.17 9.25
C ILE A 256 32.61 -0.76 10.23
N GLU A 257 32.82 -0.60 11.54
CA GLU A 257 32.13 -1.39 12.56
C GLU A 257 30.63 -1.12 12.58
N LYS A 258 30.18 0.14 12.52
CA LYS A 258 28.74 0.46 12.43
C LYS A 258 28.11 -0.12 11.16
N LEU A 259 28.84 -0.05 10.03
CA LEU A 259 28.37 -0.64 8.77
C LEU A 259 28.27 -2.17 8.87
N LYS A 260 29.25 -2.83 9.51
CA LYS A 260 29.18 -4.28 9.77
C LYS A 260 27.97 -4.63 10.64
N ASN A 261 27.69 -3.85 11.69
CA ASN A 261 26.55 -4.09 12.57
C ASN A 261 25.21 -3.99 11.81
N LEU A 262 25.07 -3.00 10.91
CA LEU A 262 23.90 -2.89 10.02
C LEU A 262 23.68 -4.19 9.20
N TYR A 263 24.74 -4.73 8.58
CA TYR A 263 24.63 -5.96 7.79
C TYR A 263 24.45 -7.23 8.63
N ILE A 264 24.97 -7.26 9.85
CA ILE A 264 24.64 -8.31 10.82
C ILE A 264 23.14 -8.28 11.13
N GLU A 265 22.55 -7.10 11.36
CA GLU A 265 21.10 -6.97 11.58
C GLU A 265 20.30 -7.42 10.36
N PHE A 266 20.70 -7.06 9.14
CA PHE A 266 20.10 -7.60 7.91
C PHE A 266 20.13 -9.13 7.88
N GLY A 267 21.27 -9.76 8.19
CA GLY A 267 21.37 -11.22 8.22
C GLY A 267 20.50 -11.88 9.30
N LYS A 268 20.28 -11.20 10.43
CA LYS A 268 19.34 -11.68 11.46
C LYS A 268 17.89 -11.55 11.03
N ILE A 269 17.53 -10.44 10.36
CA ILE A 269 16.19 -10.23 9.79
C ILE A 269 15.91 -11.29 8.72
N GLU A 270 16.85 -11.56 7.83
CA GLU A 270 16.75 -12.62 6.81
C GLU A 270 16.39 -13.98 7.44
N LYS A 271 17.16 -14.40 8.45
CA LYS A 271 16.94 -15.69 9.12
C LYS A 271 15.57 -15.73 9.81
N ALA A 272 15.24 -14.67 10.55
CA ALA A 272 13.97 -14.55 11.25
C ALA A 272 12.78 -14.57 10.27
N ALA A 273 12.88 -13.84 9.16
CA ALA A 273 11.88 -13.78 8.10
C ALA A 273 11.64 -15.15 7.46
N ARG A 274 12.72 -15.88 7.14
CA ARG A 274 12.64 -17.24 6.59
C ARG A 274 11.93 -18.21 7.53
N ALA A 275 12.19 -18.13 8.83
CA ALA A 275 11.58 -19.01 9.83
C ALA A 275 10.05 -18.87 9.91
N ILE A 276 9.48 -17.72 9.54
CA ILE A 276 8.03 -17.49 9.55
C ILE A 276 7.42 -17.43 8.13
N GLY A 277 8.19 -17.81 7.10
CA GLY A 277 7.74 -17.73 5.71
C GLY A 277 7.32 -16.31 5.29
N LEU A 278 8.07 -15.29 5.71
CA LEU A 278 7.87 -13.88 5.34
C LEU A 278 8.48 -13.52 3.97
N GLY A 279 7.63 -13.21 2.99
CA GLY A 279 8.01 -12.88 1.62
C GLY A 279 7.89 -11.39 1.29
N ASP A 280 8.06 -11.07 0.00
CA ASP A 280 7.95 -9.69 -0.54
C ASP A 280 8.92 -8.68 0.12
N ILE A 281 10.13 -9.15 0.45
CA ILE A 281 11.18 -8.37 1.10
C ILE A 281 12.09 -7.72 0.04
N HIS A 282 11.73 -6.54 -0.43
CA HIS A 282 12.51 -5.77 -1.40
C HIS A 282 12.93 -4.39 -0.85
N LYS A 283 13.79 -3.67 -1.60
CA LYS A 283 14.38 -2.37 -1.20
C LYS A 283 13.38 -1.29 -0.77
N GLU A 284 12.13 -1.38 -1.20
CA GLU A 284 11.09 -0.42 -0.85
C GLU A 284 10.37 -0.73 0.47
N ASN A 285 10.49 -1.98 0.93
CA ASN A 285 9.94 -2.51 2.18
C ASN A 285 10.98 -2.56 3.31
N VAL A 286 12.18 -2.01 3.07
CA VAL A 286 13.18 -1.76 4.11
C VAL A 286 13.40 -0.26 4.25
N ILE A 287 13.41 0.23 5.50
CA ILE A 287 13.77 1.60 5.82
C ILE A 287 14.97 1.59 6.75
N ILE A 288 16.08 2.22 6.36
CA ILE A 288 17.14 2.51 7.32
C ILE A 288 16.73 3.74 8.11
N SER A 289 16.62 3.61 9.42
CA SER A 289 16.29 4.71 10.33
C SER A 289 17.17 4.59 11.57
N GLU A 290 17.69 5.70 12.08
CA GLU A 290 18.58 5.70 13.25
C GLU A 290 19.75 4.69 13.13
N GLY A 291 20.26 4.47 11.91
CA GLY A 291 21.35 3.54 11.62
C GLY A 291 20.99 2.05 11.63
N ARG A 292 19.70 1.68 11.69
CA ARG A 292 19.21 0.28 11.75
C ARG A 292 18.24 -0.06 10.62
N PRO A 293 18.15 -1.33 10.16
CA PRO A 293 17.26 -1.74 9.08
C PRO A 293 15.89 -2.17 9.61
N TYR A 294 14.87 -1.34 9.42
CA TYR A 294 13.49 -1.67 9.77
C TYR A 294 12.80 -2.31 8.57
N LEU A 295 12.23 -3.49 8.79
CA LEU A 295 11.34 -4.12 7.83
C LEU A 295 9.93 -3.54 8.00
N ILE A 296 9.31 -3.16 6.90
CA ILE A 296 7.92 -2.69 6.87
C ILE A 296 7.11 -3.58 5.93
N ASP A 297 5.80 -3.46 6.02
CA ASP A 297 4.87 -4.14 5.12
C ASP A 297 4.94 -5.68 5.11
N THR A 298 4.99 -6.26 6.31
CA THR A 298 5.13 -7.71 6.53
C THR A 298 3.81 -8.48 6.42
N GLU A 299 2.98 -8.12 5.44
CA GLU A 299 1.66 -8.74 5.22
C GLU A 299 1.70 -10.04 4.40
N VAL A 300 2.83 -10.31 3.75
CA VAL A 300 3.09 -11.52 2.98
C VAL A 300 3.83 -12.52 3.87
N VAL A 301 3.10 -13.27 4.68
CA VAL A 301 3.67 -14.15 5.72
C VAL A 301 2.99 -15.52 5.75
N LEU A 302 3.65 -16.51 6.35
CA LEU A 302 3.21 -17.90 6.39
C LEU A 302 3.03 -18.48 4.98
N LEU A 303 3.96 -18.14 4.08
CA LEU A 303 4.01 -18.71 2.76
C LEU A 303 4.39 -20.19 2.83
N PRO A 304 3.88 -21.04 1.91
CA PRO A 304 4.29 -22.44 1.84
C PRO A 304 5.81 -22.57 1.70
N GLU A 305 6.39 -23.55 2.41
CA GLU A 305 7.80 -23.90 2.23
C GLU A 305 8.00 -24.49 0.83
N ILE A 306 8.66 -23.73 -0.04
CA ILE A 306 9.20 -24.21 -1.31
C ILE A 306 10.72 -24.29 -1.20
N GLU A 307 11.36 -25.27 -1.85
CA GLU A 307 12.83 -25.44 -1.79
C GLU A 307 13.61 -24.16 -2.18
N GLU A 308 13.00 -23.31 -2.99
CA GLU A 308 13.54 -22.03 -3.46
C GLU A 308 13.19 -20.82 -2.58
N TYR A 309 12.69 -21.03 -1.36
CA TYR A 309 12.33 -19.92 -0.47
C TYR A 309 13.58 -19.11 -0.05
N GLN A 310 13.91 -18.13 -0.89
CA GLN A 310 14.90 -17.10 -0.65
C GLN A 310 14.15 -15.82 -0.33
N THR A 311 14.51 -15.24 0.81
CA THR A 311 14.11 -13.88 1.08
C THR A 311 14.91 -12.99 0.13
N ASP A 312 14.23 -12.09 -0.56
CA ASP A 312 14.86 -11.21 -1.55
C ASP A 312 15.76 -10.15 -0.90
N LEU A 313 15.93 -10.13 0.43
CA LEU A 313 16.69 -9.11 1.16
C LEU A 313 18.10 -8.87 0.60
N PHE A 314 18.80 -9.91 0.16
CA PHE A 314 20.14 -9.82 -0.43
C PHE A 314 20.18 -10.01 -1.95
N ALA A 315 19.03 -10.04 -2.62
CA ALA A 315 18.94 -10.23 -4.07
C ALA A 315 19.73 -9.16 -4.85
N LEU A 316 20.37 -9.58 -5.94
CA LEU A 316 21.32 -8.76 -6.71
C LEU A 316 20.72 -7.59 -7.47
N ASN A 317 19.40 -7.46 -7.63
CA ASN A 317 18.80 -6.37 -8.41
C ASN A 317 17.83 -5.53 -7.58
N ASP A 318 17.13 -6.16 -6.63
CA ASP A 318 16.04 -5.49 -5.89
C ASP A 318 16.05 -5.71 -4.38
N GLY A 319 17.13 -6.30 -3.85
CA GLY A 319 17.13 -6.73 -2.47
C GLY A 319 17.08 -5.60 -1.45
N GLY A 320 16.37 -5.87 -0.35
CA GLY A 320 16.16 -4.95 0.79
C GLY A 320 17.43 -4.34 1.39
N ALA A 321 18.57 -5.04 1.29
CA ALA A 321 19.86 -4.60 1.79
C ALA A 321 20.67 -3.73 0.80
N ARG A 322 20.15 -3.47 -0.40
CA ARG A 322 20.86 -2.66 -1.42
C ARG A 322 20.59 -1.17 -1.22
N SER A 323 21.61 -0.42 -0.82
CA SER A 323 21.60 1.05 -0.77
C SER A 323 22.40 1.62 -1.93
N SER A 324 21.75 2.27 -2.90
CA SER A 324 22.51 3.01 -3.93
C SER A 324 21.84 4.25 -4.52
N SER A 325 20.54 4.50 -4.32
CA SER A 325 19.91 5.77 -4.76
C SER A 325 19.54 6.65 -3.57
N PRO A 326 19.84 7.96 -3.61
CA PRO A 326 19.34 8.94 -2.64
C PRO A 326 17.81 8.99 -2.53
N GLU A 327 17.09 8.44 -3.51
CA GLU A 327 15.63 8.36 -3.54
C GLU A 327 15.08 7.08 -2.87
N CYS A 328 15.95 6.10 -2.55
CA CYS A 328 15.54 4.86 -1.89
C CYS A 328 15.35 5.05 -0.38
N LYS A 329 14.33 4.39 0.18
CA LYS A 329 14.01 4.46 1.62
C LYS A 329 15.07 3.78 2.51
N ASN A 330 15.91 2.93 1.93
CA ASN A 330 17.00 2.21 2.60
C ASN A 330 18.38 2.83 2.33
N HIS A 331 18.45 4.09 1.87
CA HIS A 331 19.73 4.74 1.58
C HIS A 331 20.59 4.93 2.84
N ILE A 332 21.90 4.78 2.67
CA ILE A 332 22.91 5.05 3.69
C ILE A 332 23.90 6.10 3.20
N TRP A 333 24.39 6.92 4.13
CA TRP A 333 25.43 7.91 3.88
C TRP A 333 26.72 7.47 4.56
N LEU A 334 27.86 7.88 4.00
CA LEU A 334 29.18 7.59 4.59
C LEU A 334 29.89 8.90 4.91
N ASP A 335 30.43 8.98 6.12
CA ASP A 335 31.21 10.14 6.56
C ASP A 335 32.50 10.27 5.74
N ALA A 336 32.98 11.51 5.59
CA ALA A 336 34.22 11.80 4.87
C ALA A 336 35.47 11.15 5.52
N SER A 337 35.42 10.78 6.80
CA SER A 337 36.48 10.02 7.48
C SER A 337 36.59 8.57 7.00
N LEU A 338 35.47 7.90 6.69
CA LEU A 338 35.49 6.63 5.98
C LEU A 338 36.02 6.78 4.55
N ASN A 339 35.83 7.96 3.95
CA ASN A 339 36.50 8.34 2.71
C ASN A 339 38.00 8.64 2.89
N ASN A 340 38.57 8.70 4.09
CA ASN A 340 40.03 8.91 4.28
C ASN A 340 40.78 7.62 4.67
N ASP A 341 40.09 6.62 5.23
CA ASP A 341 40.60 5.24 5.37
C ASP A 341 40.73 4.51 4.02
N GLN A 342 40.41 5.20 2.91
CA GLN A 342 40.66 4.88 1.49
C GLN A 342 42.11 4.52 1.11
N LYS A 343 43.09 4.57 2.01
CA LYS A 343 44.50 4.31 1.64
C LYS A 343 44.79 2.91 1.08
N ASN A 344 43.84 1.97 1.15
CA ASN A 344 43.94 0.64 0.55
C ASN A 344 42.95 0.37 -0.60
N LEU A 345 42.02 1.28 -0.90
CA LEU A 345 41.05 1.18 -2.01
C LEU A 345 40.91 2.56 -2.62
N ASP A 346 41.32 2.73 -3.89
CA ASP A 346 41.31 4.06 -4.50
C ASP A 346 39.90 4.69 -4.46
N GLU A 347 39.86 6.00 -4.24
CA GLU A 347 38.65 6.82 -4.07
C GLU A 347 37.64 6.65 -5.21
N ALA A 348 38.11 6.44 -6.44
CA ALA A 348 37.26 6.23 -7.60
C ALA A 348 36.64 4.83 -7.59
N THR A 349 37.36 3.82 -7.11
CA THR A 349 36.87 2.46 -6.91
C THR A 349 35.81 2.44 -5.82
N PHE A 350 36.05 2.99 -4.63
CA PHE A 350 35.04 2.99 -3.55
C PHE A 350 33.77 3.80 -3.88
N LYS A 351 33.91 4.94 -4.58
CA LYS A 351 32.75 5.71 -5.09
C LYS A 351 32.00 4.96 -6.19
N ASN A 352 32.69 4.34 -7.15
CA ASN A 352 32.04 3.51 -8.18
C ASN A 352 31.34 2.27 -7.59
N LEU A 353 31.81 1.79 -6.43
CA LEU A 353 31.31 0.62 -5.73
C LEU A 353 29.99 0.84 -4.96
N LEU A 354 29.67 2.08 -4.59
CA LEU A 354 28.43 2.46 -3.91
C LEU A 354 27.43 3.16 -4.82
N ILE A 355 27.93 3.85 -5.86
CA ILE A 355 27.12 4.77 -6.67
C ILE A 355 26.46 4.08 -7.87
N HIS A 356 26.98 2.94 -8.36
CA HIS A 356 26.55 2.44 -9.67
C HIS A 356 25.70 1.16 -9.74
N ASP A 357 25.78 0.18 -8.82
CA ASP A 357 25.01 -1.08 -8.99
C ASP A 357 24.85 -1.90 -7.67
N GLY A 358 24.28 -1.29 -6.63
CA GLY A 358 24.18 -1.92 -5.30
C GLY A 358 25.55 -2.36 -4.77
N ILE A 359 25.60 -3.22 -3.74
CA ILE A 359 26.86 -3.76 -3.22
C ILE A 359 27.51 -4.60 -4.34
N CYS A 360 28.37 -3.98 -5.14
CA CYS A 360 29.01 -4.63 -6.26
C CYS A 360 29.93 -5.74 -5.73
N ASP A 361 30.07 -6.86 -6.44
CA ASP A 361 30.91 -8.01 -6.09
C ASP A 361 32.36 -7.64 -5.69
N ARG A 362 32.83 -6.46 -6.08
CA ARG A 362 34.13 -5.92 -5.68
C ARG A 362 34.17 -5.34 -4.27
N VAL A 363 33.07 -4.77 -3.75
CA VAL A 363 32.90 -4.46 -2.31
C VAL A 363 32.86 -5.76 -1.54
N VAL A 364 32.07 -6.71 -2.07
CA VAL A 364 31.92 -8.04 -1.47
C VAL A 364 33.27 -8.75 -1.32
N ASN A 365 34.13 -8.63 -2.34
CA ASN A 365 35.46 -9.22 -2.30
C ASN A 365 36.48 -8.40 -1.49
N ALA A 366 36.41 -7.06 -1.51
CA ALA A 366 37.40 -6.21 -0.85
C ALA A 366 37.26 -6.17 0.69
N ILE A 367 36.06 -6.38 1.24
CA ILE A 367 35.85 -6.43 2.70
C ILE A 367 35.91 -7.87 3.25
N GLY A 368 36.13 -8.88 2.40
CA GLY A 368 35.88 -10.27 2.77
C GLY A 368 34.40 -10.52 3.08
N PHE A 369 33.50 -9.79 2.42
CA PHE A 369 32.06 -9.81 2.69
C PHE A 369 31.44 -11.20 2.48
N ARG A 370 31.97 -12.02 1.56
CA ARG A 370 31.51 -13.41 1.40
C ARG A 370 31.82 -14.25 2.64
N SER A 371 33.05 -14.21 3.13
CA SER A 371 33.43 -14.83 4.41
C SER A 371 32.70 -14.19 5.60
N PHE A 372 32.33 -12.91 5.49
CA PHE A 372 31.55 -12.20 6.49
C PHE A 372 30.07 -12.65 6.48
N LEU A 373 29.45 -12.84 5.32
CA LEU A 373 28.10 -13.42 5.19
C LEU A 373 28.08 -14.86 5.68
N GLU A 374 29.08 -15.68 5.32
CA GLU A 374 29.25 -17.03 5.86
C GLU A 374 29.47 -17.00 7.38
N SER A 375 30.18 -15.99 7.91
CA SER A 375 30.34 -15.80 9.36
C SER A 375 29.08 -15.26 10.04
N ILE A 376 28.28 -14.44 9.37
CA ILE A 376 26.99 -13.95 9.83
C ILE A 376 26.05 -15.14 9.95
N GLU A 377 25.97 -15.98 8.92
CA GLU A 377 25.14 -17.20 8.92
C GLU A 377 25.50 -18.11 10.11
N GLN A 378 26.79 -18.33 10.37
CA GLN A 378 27.23 -19.11 11.53
C GLN A 378 26.93 -18.43 12.90
N LEU A 379 27.03 -17.11 12.98
CA LEU A 379 26.73 -16.33 14.19
C LEU A 379 25.22 -16.30 14.47
N THR A 380 24.39 -16.11 13.45
CA THR A 380 22.92 -16.06 13.57
C THR A 380 22.33 -17.41 13.94
N HIS A 381 22.90 -18.52 13.45
CA HIS A 381 22.48 -19.86 13.89
C HIS A 381 22.55 -20.03 15.41
N LYS A 382 23.66 -19.65 16.05
CA LYS A 382 23.84 -19.80 17.50
C LYS A 382 23.00 -18.85 18.35
N GLU A 383 22.69 -17.66 17.85
CA GLU A 383 21.97 -16.63 18.62
C GLU A 383 20.44 -16.78 18.55
N ILE A 384 19.91 -17.36 17.47
CA ILE A 384 18.46 -17.34 17.18
C ILE A 384 17.75 -18.67 17.52
N GLU A 385 18.46 -19.80 17.60
CA GLU A 385 17.89 -21.16 17.80
C GLU A 385 16.89 -21.31 18.96
N ASN A 386 17.05 -20.57 20.07
CA ASN A 386 16.14 -20.69 21.22
C ASN A 386 14.92 -19.75 21.17
N PHE A 387 15.01 -18.63 20.44
CA PHE A 387 13.91 -17.67 20.33
C PHE A 387 13.01 -17.91 19.11
N GLU A 388 13.55 -18.58 18.09
CA GLU A 388 12.82 -18.97 16.87
C GLU A 388 11.53 -19.72 17.24
N ILE A 389 11.61 -20.76 18.07
CA ILE A 389 10.50 -21.71 18.27
C ILE A 389 9.27 -21.07 18.94
N GLU A 390 9.42 -20.31 20.03
CA GLU A 390 8.26 -19.76 20.76
C GLU A 390 7.60 -18.60 20.00
N GLY A 391 8.40 -17.69 19.43
CA GLY A 391 7.88 -16.54 18.68
C GLY A 391 7.26 -16.95 17.35
N GLU A 392 7.86 -17.92 16.65
CA GLU A 392 7.30 -18.51 15.43
C GLU A 392 5.93 -19.14 15.69
N GLN A 393 5.79 -19.90 16.79
CA GLN A 393 4.53 -20.54 17.16
C GLN A 393 3.42 -19.52 17.47
N ASP A 394 3.73 -18.39 18.10
CA ASP A 394 2.73 -17.32 18.33
C ASP A 394 2.27 -16.70 17.01
N VAL A 395 3.22 -16.34 16.13
CA VAL A 395 2.90 -15.78 14.80
C VAL A 395 2.04 -16.75 14.00
N HIS A 396 2.45 -18.02 13.90
CA HIS A 396 1.67 -19.07 13.24
C HIS A 396 0.29 -19.23 13.87
N GLY A 397 0.22 -19.38 15.19
CA GLY A 397 -1.03 -19.61 15.93
C GLY A 397 -2.06 -18.50 15.70
N ARG A 398 -1.61 -17.26 15.55
CA ARG A 398 -2.47 -16.08 15.41
C ARG A 398 -2.81 -15.71 13.96
N LEU A 399 -1.97 -16.09 12.99
CA LEU A 399 -2.16 -15.72 11.59
C LEU A 399 -2.62 -16.89 10.70
N GLN A 400 -2.51 -18.15 11.12
CA GLN A 400 -2.83 -19.32 10.29
C GLN A 400 -4.28 -19.37 9.77
N ASP A 401 -5.23 -18.83 10.54
CA ASP A 401 -6.65 -18.82 10.17
C ASP A 401 -7.10 -17.53 9.46
N LEU A 402 -6.18 -16.57 9.29
CA LEU A 402 -6.45 -15.29 8.66
C LEU A 402 -6.08 -15.32 7.17
N LYS A 403 -6.70 -14.41 6.41
CA LYS A 403 -6.33 -14.14 5.02
C LYS A 403 -5.06 -13.28 5.01
N ASN A 404 -3.90 -13.91 4.88
CA ASN A 404 -2.60 -13.23 4.72
C ASN A 404 -2.36 -12.94 3.23
N ARG A 405 -1.64 -11.88 2.87
CA ARG A 405 -1.38 -11.56 1.47
C ARG A 405 -0.45 -12.61 0.87
N ILE A 406 -0.64 -12.94 -0.41
CA ILE A 406 0.31 -13.71 -1.20
C ILE A 406 0.54 -13.02 -2.54
N VAL A 407 1.77 -13.05 -3.02
CA VAL A 407 2.16 -12.52 -4.33
C VAL A 407 2.30 -13.71 -5.29
N LEU A 408 1.30 -13.89 -6.16
CA LEU A 408 1.30 -14.95 -7.18
C LEU A 408 1.95 -14.49 -8.48
N VAL A 409 1.78 -13.21 -8.80
CA VAL A 409 2.27 -12.58 -10.03
C VAL A 409 2.91 -11.26 -9.62
N SER A 410 4.05 -10.93 -10.20
CA SER A 410 4.71 -9.66 -9.90
C SER A 410 3.78 -8.50 -10.21
N THR A 411 3.90 -7.48 -9.39
CA THR A 411 3.11 -6.26 -9.49
C THR A 411 3.28 -5.59 -10.86
N ASP A 412 4.50 -5.53 -11.40
CA ASP A 412 4.77 -5.01 -12.75
C ASP A 412 4.00 -5.74 -13.85
N SER A 413 3.94 -7.07 -13.77
CA SER A 413 3.19 -7.90 -14.71
C SER A 413 1.69 -7.61 -14.61
N LEU A 414 1.14 -7.55 -13.39
CA LEU A 414 -0.27 -7.19 -13.19
C LEU A 414 -0.58 -5.77 -13.67
N SER A 415 0.29 -4.80 -13.38
CA SER A 415 0.21 -3.42 -13.87
C SER A 415 0.31 -3.33 -15.39
N ALA A 416 1.03 -4.26 -16.04
CA ALA A 416 1.03 -4.36 -17.50
C ALA A 416 -0.33 -4.83 -18.04
N LEU A 417 -0.98 -5.81 -17.40
CA LEU A 417 -2.32 -6.27 -17.79
C LEU A 417 -3.37 -5.15 -17.75
N ILE A 418 -3.23 -4.23 -16.80
CA ILE A 418 -4.10 -3.05 -16.66
C ILE A 418 -4.06 -2.15 -17.92
N ARG A 419 -3.00 -2.24 -18.73
CA ARG A 419 -2.80 -1.47 -19.98
C ARG A 419 -3.19 -2.25 -21.23
N GLU A 420 -3.55 -3.53 -21.11
CA GLU A 420 -3.90 -4.40 -22.23
C GLU A 420 -5.39 -4.33 -22.63
N LYS A 421 -5.74 -4.93 -23.77
CA LYS A 421 -7.15 -5.16 -24.14
C LYS A 421 -7.77 -6.11 -23.12
N ILE A 422 -8.98 -5.81 -22.63
CA ILE A 422 -9.67 -6.62 -21.60
C ILE A 422 -9.67 -8.12 -21.92
N GLY A 423 -10.00 -8.52 -23.16
CA GLY A 423 -10.00 -9.94 -23.55
C GLY A 423 -8.61 -10.59 -23.47
N THR A 424 -7.57 -9.88 -23.88
CA THR A 424 -6.17 -10.35 -23.77
C THR A 424 -5.72 -10.38 -22.32
N ALA A 425 -6.02 -9.32 -21.57
CA ALA A 425 -5.70 -9.19 -20.15
C ALA A 425 -6.29 -10.33 -19.34
N LYS A 426 -7.54 -10.75 -19.61
CA LYS A 426 -8.19 -11.90 -18.95
C LYS A 426 -7.45 -13.21 -19.19
N ASN A 427 -7.07 -13.49 -20.43
CA ASN A 427 -6.37 -14.72 -20.78
C ASN A 427 -4.97 -14.75 -20.14
N ASN A 428 -4.25 -13.64 -20.19
CA ASN A 428 -2.95 -13.50 -19.56
C ASN A 428 -3.06 -13.61 -18.03
N PHE A 429 -4.07 -12.98 -17.43
CA PHE A 429 -4.36 -13.11 -16.00
C PHE A 429 -4.55 -14.57 -15.56
N ILE A 430 -5.37 -15.35 -16.27
CA ILE A 430 -5.58 -16.78 -15.95
C ILE A 430 -4.26 -17.55 -16.01
N ASN A 431 -3.49 -17.35 -17.07
CA ASN A 431 -2.23 -18.05 -17.29
C ASN A 431 -1.18 -17.69 -16.22
N ASP A 432 -1.03 -16.40 -15.92
CA ASP A 432 -0.01 -15.92 -14.99
C ASP A 432 -0.36 -16.28 -13.55
N VAL A 433 -1.64 -16.13 -13.16
CA VAL A 433 -2.12 -16.56 -11.84
C VAL A 433 -2.05 -18.08 -11.69
N GLY A 434 -2.40 -18.84 -12.71
CA GLY A 434 -2.29 -20.30 -12.71
C GLY A 434 -0.84 -20.76 -12.46
N LYS A 435 0.13 -20.19 -13.20
CA LYS A 435 1.56 -20.47 -12.97
C LYS A 435 2.03 -20.05 -11.58
N GLY A 436 1.55 -18.91 -11.07
CA GLY A 436 1.86 -18.45 -9.73
C GLY A 436 1.38 -19.42 -8.65
N LEU A 437 0.15 -19.93 -8.80
CA LEU A 437 -0.39 -20.96 -7.91
C LEU A 437 0.45 -22.25 -7.96
N GLU A 438 0.76 -22.74 -9.16
CA GLU A 438 1.59 -23.94 -9.35
C GLU A 438 3.00 -23.77 -8.74
N HIS A 439 3.62 -22.59 -8.92
CA HIS A 439 4.92 -22.26 -8.35
C HIS A 439 4.92 -22.37 -6.82
N TRP A 440 3.84 -21.91 -6.17
CA TRP A 440 3.67 -22.02 -4.73
C TRP A 440 3.11 -23.39 -4.28
N GLY A 441 2.99 -24.37 -5.17
CA GLY A 441 2.55 -25.73 -4.86
C GLY A 441 1.03 -25.90 -4.69
N PHE A 442 0.23 -24.95 -5.16
CA PHE A 442 -1.24 -25.05 -5.13
C PHE A 442 -1.77 -25.70 -6.41
N GLU A 443 -2.79 -26.55 -6.27
CA GLU A 443 -3.60 -27.01 -7.39
C GLU A 443 -4.55 -25.90 -7.84
N VAL A 444 -4.57 -25.60 -9.13
CA VAL A 444 -5.39 -24.54 -9.73
C VAL A 444 -6.85 -25.00 -9.79
N ASN A 445 -7.75 -24.21 -9.21
CA ASN A 445 -9.18 -24.37 -9.41
C ASN A 445 -9.62 -23.56 -10.64
N GLU A 446 -9.54 -24.19 -11.82
CA GLU A 446 -9.84 -23.52 -13.10
C GLU A 446 -11.23 -22.89 -13.12
N ASP A 447 -12.25 -23.58 -12.60
CA ASP A 447 -13.63 -23.07 -12.58
C ASP A 447 -13.75 -21.81 -11.70
N ALA A 448 -13.14 -21.80 -10.52
CA ALA A 448 -13.16 -20.63 -9.64
C ALA A 448 -12.34 -19.48 -10.23
N LEU A 449 -11.20 -19.76 -10.87
CA LEU A 449 -10.39 -18.75 -11.53
C LEU A 449 -11.15 -18.09 -12.70
N GLN A 450 -11.90 -18.87 -13.49
CA GLN A 450 -12.79 -18.34 -14.53
C GLN A 450 -13.92 -17.48 -13.95
N GLN A 451 -14.55 -17.93 -12.85
CA GLN A 451 -15.59 -17.16 -12.17
C GLN A 451 -15.06 -15.84 -11.58
N SER A 452 -13.78 -15.81 -11.22
CA SER A 452 -13.13 -14.61 -10.67
C SER A 452 -12.87 -13.51 -11.71
N LEU A 453 -13.02 -13.77 -13.00
CA LEU A 453 -12.79 -12.76 -14.05
C LEU A 453 -13.68 -11.53 -13.92
N ALA A 454 -14.89 -11.65 -13.35
CA ALA A 454 -15.73 -10.49 -13.07
C ALA A 454 -15.12 -9.55 -12.02
N LYS A 455 -14.41 -10.12 -11.03
CA LYS A 455 -13.65 -9.36 -10.04
C LYS A 455 -12.41 -8.72 -10.68
N PHE A 456 -11.74 -9.43 -11.58
CA PHE A 456 -10.61 -8.89 -12.34
C PHE A 456 -11.02 -7.72 -13.23
N GLU A 457 -12.16 -7.81 -13.93
CA GLU A 457 -12.71 -6.67 -14.66
C GLU A 457 -13.00 -5.47 -13.74
N GLU A 458 -13.51 -5.73 -12.53
CA GLU A 458 -13.71 -4.68 -11.53
C GLU A 458 -12.39 -3.95 -11.20
N ASP A 459 -11.33 -4.71 -10.95
CA ASP A 459 -10.01 -4.17 -10.62
C ASP A 459 -9.43 -3.41 -11.81
N LEU A 460 -9.54 -3.94 -13.04
CA LEU A 460 -9.14 -3.25 -14.27
C LEU A 460 -9.84 -1.89 -14.43
N LEU A 461 -11.16 -1.86 -14.22
CA LEU A 461 -11.97 -0.63 -14.33
C LEU A 461 -11.64 0.39 -13.23
N ASN A 462 -11.13 -0.07 -12.09
CA ASN A 462 -10.69 0.80 -11.00
C ASN A 462 -9.21 1.20 -11.10
N HIS A 463 -8.43 0.60 -12.02
CA HIS A 463 -6.96 0.68 -12.02
C HIS A 463 -6.33 0.08 -10.75
N ASP A 464 -6.96 -0.93 -10.18
CA ASP A 464 -6.40 -1.64 -9.05
C ASP A 464 -5.51 -2.80 -9.51
N VAL A 465 -4.38 -2.96 -8.83
CA VAL A 465 -3.58 -4.19 -8.95
C VAL A 465 -4.29 -5.29 -8.15
N PRO A 466 -4.57 -6.46 -8.75
CA PRO A 466 -5.18 -7.59 -8.05
C PRO A 466 -4.40 -8.00 -6.79
N ILE A 467 -5.12 -8.27 -5.71
CA ILE A 467 -4.55 -8.81 -4.46
C ILE A 467 -5.09 -10.22 -4.22
N PHE A 468 -4.17 -11.13 -3.87
CA PHE A 468 -4.47 -12.50 -3.50
C PHE A 468 -4.23 -12.72 -2.01
N TYR A 469 -4.98 -13.65 -1.44
CA TYR A 469 -4.86 -14.00 -0.03
C TYR A 469 -4.71 -15.50 0.17
N HIS A 470 -3.81 -15.92 1.04
CA HIS A 470 -3.63 -17.29 1.48
C HIS A 470 -4.17 -17.47 2.91
N VAL A 471 -4.85 -18.59 3.18
CA VAL A 471 -5.22 -19.02 4.54
C VAL A 471 -4.43 -20.29 4.88
N PRO A 472 -3.31 -20.17 5.64
CA PRO A 472 -2.39 -21.27 5.90
C PRO A 472 -3.03 -22.53 6.46
N SER A 473 -3.91 -22.42 7.47
CA SER A 473 -4.54 -23.58 8.11
C SER A 473 -5.43 -24.39 7.18
N LYS A 474 -5.90 -23.77 6.09
CA LYS A 474 -6.74 -24.40 5.07
C LYS A 474 -5.98 -24.76 3.80
N GLY A 475 -4.75 -24.26 3.65
CA GLY A 475 -3.97 -24.39 2.42
C GLY A 475 -4.70 -23.84 1.20
N THR A 476 -5.46 -22.75 1.35
CA THR A 476 -6.32 -22.22 0.27
C THR A 476 -5.90 -20.81 -0.13
N VAL A 477 -5.93 -20.53 -1.43
CA VAL A 477 -5.67 -19.20 -2.01
C VAL A 477 -6.95 -18.60 -2.57
N TYR A 478 -7.16 -17.32 -2.26
CA TYR A 478 -8.33 -16.54 -2.60
C TYR A 478 -7.99 -15.40 -3.53
N TYR A 479 -8.90 -15.15 -4.48
CA TYR A 479 -9.02 -13.87 -5.16
C TYR A 479 -10.44 -13.33 -4.98
N GLY A 480 -10.57 -12.23 -4.22
CA GLY A 480 -11.86 -11.79 -3.70
C GLY A 480 -12.50 -12.86 -2.81
N GLU A 481 -13.67 -13.35 -3.21
CA GLU A 481 -14.41 -14.42 -2.52
C GLU A 481 -14.17 -15.82 -3.13
N TYR A 482 -13.43 -15.91 -4.24
CA TYR A 482 -13.22 -17.16 -4.97
C TYR A 482 -11.99 -17.89 -4.45
N VAL A 483 -12.12 -19.21 -4.17
CA VAL A 483 -11.00 -20.09 -3.84
C VAL A 483 -10.36 -20.58 -5.14
N ILE A 484 -9.28 -19.92 -5.56
CA ILE A 484 -8.64 -20.15 -6.85
C ILE A 484 -7.53 -21.21 -6.81
N GLY A 485 -7.06 -21.60 -5.62
CA GLY A 485 -6.13 -22.71 -5.49
C GLY A 485 -6.15 -23.34 -4.10
N ASN A 486 -5.74 -24.61 -4.01
CA ASN A 486 -5.68 -25.39 -2.77
C ASN A 486 -4.43 -26.28 -2.72
N ILE A 487 -3.86 -26.50 -1.55
CA ILE A 487 -2.80 -27.50 -1.36
C ILE A 487 -3.45 -28.89 -1.51
N GLN A 488 -2.82 -29.77 -2.29
CA GLN A 488 -3.23 -31.17 -2.34
C GLN A 488 -3.07 -31.78 -0.94
N GLN A 489 -4.18 -32.18 -0.32
CA GLN A 489 -4.10 -33.13 0.79
C GLN A 489 -3.62 -34.46 0.22
N SER A 490 -2.32 -34.73 0.34
CA SER A 490 -1.70 -36.00 -0.01
C SER A 490 -2.21 -37.16 0.83
#